data_AF-A0AAD6CRA2-F1
#
_entry.id   AF-A0AAD6CRA2-F1
#
_cell.length_a   1.000
_cell.length_b   1.000
_cell.length_c   1.000
_cell.angle_alpha   90.00
_cell.angle_beta   90.00
_cell.angle_gamma   90.00
#
_symmetry.space_group_name_H-M   'P 1'
#
loop_
_entity.id
_entity.type
_entity.pdbx_description
1 polymer ?
#
loop_
_entity_poly.entity_id
_entity_poly.type
_entity_poly.pdbx_seq_one_letter_code
_entity_poly.pdbx_strand_id
1 'polypeptide(L)'
;MAYLQTAGKTAPRLAEDIQLYDAVYPPGNGRNLLAQVPPVYPANYRGPLEYISPDACRHNYVTKTDQTHLAQADQPRRLGMSKVSAICSKCRRHLQVVVNYTNGMGASGNGPAGHVHHFVYKSGRQRGPWTTEEVMGTGQTAETFHYQCLHYSCSAVVSLRIMSPLLNEEFTQLLTNADIIKKRADEAFASQPERLEGVAAPLPITVLDNLRLYLTNALRHGDRSKPITQVNKRFMVSFGIKGEPCRELLEFLGFSRNENDAAWLPPPVDAKAALPYQDAFCIFLDDAILELVCLINQRPASERRVIQSTPLPPSAKNDILNALEASDYPKSKRAHEFEMAPAPFYEDLGAVEDMSASMIVDAYQHQVQADPSRAPRYLNCLKAIGTLRGGEDWEIIDQAVQFAYSEGRYTDDDVVEAYRYFGHEDPNLTEEAIIGKFYAFLGSTNQETEVRRQMWIIAQDRGSERIKAASEDRVSTVEQAHVFLGVDDKTPDDFIITMYTAKVNDNPPAKIWQIKQYNSSQSLASPTV
;
A
#
# COMPACT_ATOMS: atom_id res chain seq x y z
N MET A 1 0.73 23.70 9.00
CA MET A 1 1.50 22.52 9.45
C MET A 1 1.83 21.72 8.20
N ALA A 2 3.09 21.66 7.80
CA ALA A 2 3.49 20.86 6.65
C ALA A 2 3.24 19.39 6.98
N TYR A 3 2.41 18.72 6.19
CA TYR A 3 2.26 17.27 6.29
C TYR A 3 3.64 16.65 6.10
N LEU A 4 4.06 15.76 7.01
CA LEU A 4 5.26 14.94 6.78
C LEU A 4 5.10 14.30 5.40
N GLN A 5 6.05 14.60 4.52
CA GLN A 5 6.19 13.96 3.22
C GLN A 5 6.39 12.46 3.47
N THR A 6 5.50 11.63 2.89
CA THR A 6 5.46 10.18 3.10
C THR A 6 5.38 9.48 1.76
N ALA A 7 6.02 8.33 1.64
CA ALA A 7 5.94 7.49 0.44
C ALA A 7 4.48 7.25 0.00
N GLY A 8 4.27 7.17 -1.31
CA GLY A 8 2.98 6.87 -1.90
C GLY A 8 2.87 5.44 -2.40
N LYS A 9 1.75 5.14 -3.06
CA LYS A 9 1.47 3.86 -3.71
C LYS A 9 0.68 4.12 -4.98
N THR A 10 1.04 3.46 -6.07
CA THR A 10 0.19 3.42 -7.25
C THR A 10 -1.16 2.77 -6.92
N ALA A 11 -2.21 3.11 -7.65
CA ALA A 11 -3.52 2.51 -7.47
C ALA A 11 -3.53 0.96 -7.53
N PRO A 12 -2.83 0.29 -8.47
CA PRO A 12 -2.68 -1.17 -8.45
C PRO A 12 -2.02 -1.69 -7.17
N ARG A 13 -0.97 -1.01 -6.69
CA ARG A 13 -0.28 -1.38 -5.44
C ARG A 13 -1.21 -1.27 -4.24
N LEU A 14 -1.98 -0.18 -4.15
CA LEU A 14 -2.94 -0.01 -3.07
C LEU A 14 -4.00 -1.12 -3.09
N ALA A 15 -4.49 -1.51 -4.27
CA ALA A 15 -5.43 -2.62 -4.42
C ALA A 15 -4.85 -3.96 -3.95
N GLU A 16 -3.57 -4.22 -4.22
CA GLU A 16 -2.87 -5.41 -3.76
C GLU A 16 -2.61 -5.39 -2.25
N ASP A 17 -2.13 -4.27 -1.70
CA ASP A 17 -1.90 -4.13 -0.27
C ASP A 17 -3.19 -4.29 0.55
N ILE A 18 -4.35 -3.88 0.02
CA ILE A 18 -5.65 -4.14 0.64
C ILE A 18 -5.90 -5.65 0.82
N GLN A 19 -5.47 -6.48 -0.14
CA GLN A 19 -5.63 -7.93 -0.06
C GLN A 19 -4.63 -8.59 0.90
N LEU A 20 -3.50 -7.95 1.14
CA LEU A 20 -2.41 -8.48 1.97
C LEU A 20 -2.44 -7.96 3.41
N TYR A 21 -3.20 -6.90 3.69
CA TYR A 21 -3.26 -6.30 5.01
C TYR A 21 -4.12 -7.09 6.00
N ASP A 22 -3.48 -7.68 7.00
CA ASP A 22 -4.14 -8.31 8.14
C ASP A 22 -3.69 -7.69 9.47
N ALA A 23 -4.57 -6.92 10.10
CA ALA A 23 -4.29 -6.26 11.38
C ALA A 23 -4.15 -7.20 12.59
N VAL A 24 -4.57 -8.48 12.50
CA VAL A 24 -4.43 -9.44 13.61
C VAL A 24 -3.04 -10.06 13.60
N TYR A 25 -2.47 -10.26 12.42
CA TYR A 25 -1.14 -10.84 12.24
C TYR A 25 -0.23 -9.84 11.51
N PRO A 26 0.18 -8.74 12.17
CA PRO A 26 1.13 -7.82 11.58
C PRO A 26 2.48 -8.53 11.35
N PRO A 27 3.30 -8.06 10.40
CA PRO A 27 4.67 -8.54 10.24
C PRO A 27 5.49 -8.37 11.54
N GLY A 28 6.59 -9.11 11.69
CA GLY A 28 7.36 -9.15 12.95
C GLY A 28 7.88 -7.79 13.45
N ASN A 29 7.97 -6.77 12.60
CA ASN A 29 8.31 -5.40 12.98
C ASN A 29 7.10 -4.55 13.45
N GLY A 30 5.89 -5.12 13.47
CA GLY A 30 4.65 -4.43 13.83
C GLY A 30 4.16 -3.42 12.78
N ARG A 31 4.73 -3.40 11.58
CA ARG A 31 4.43 -2.39 10.56
C ARG A 31 2.99 -2.50 10.07
N ASN A 32 2.33 -1.35 9.94
CA ASN A 32 1.06 -1.24 9.22
C ASN A 32 1.31 -1.18 7.70
N LEU A 33 1.01 -2.28 6.98
CA LEU A 33 1.22 -2.37 5.52
C LEU A 33 0.58 -1.21 4.75
N LEU A 34 -0.60 -0.74 5.18
CA LEU A 34 -1.38 0.26 4.47
C LEU A 34 -0.84 1.68 4.69
N ALA A 35 -0.33 1.98 5.87
CA ALA A 35 0.06 3.34 6.25
C ALA A 35 1.57 3.61 6.31
N GLN A 36 2.41 2.57 6.37
CA GLN A 36 3.84 2.70 6.63
C GLN A 36 4.69 2.10 5.51
N VAL A 37 5.86 2.70 5.32
CA VAL A 37 6.83 2.29 4.29
C VAL A 37 7.46 0.93 4.59
N PRO A 38 7.90 0.17 3.58
CA PRO A 38 8.61 -1.10 3.79
C PRO A 38 9.82 -0.95 4.73
N PRO A 39 10.08 -1.94 5.60
CA PRO A 39 11.29 -1.94 6.41
C PRO A 39 12.54 -2.04 5.51
N VAL A 40 13.58 -1.32 5.90
CA VAL A 40 14.90 -1.46 5.29
C VAL A 40 15.64 -2.57 6.05
N TYR A 41 15.99 -3.63 5.34
CA TYR A 41 16.80 -4.72 5.90
C TYR A 41 18.27 -4.46 5.57
N PRO A 42 19.15 -4.37 6.58
CA PRO A 42 20.60 -4.28 6.36
C PRO A 42 21.13 -5.49 5.58
N ALA A 43 22.21 -5.31 4.80
CA ALA A 43 22.83 -6.39 4.02
C ALA A 43 23.31 -7.57 4.89
N ASN A 44 23.61 -7.34 6.17
CA ASN A 44 24.00 -8.36 7.14
C ASN A 44 22.82 -8.96 7.94
N TYR A 45 21.58 -8.56 7.66
CA TYR A 45 20.41 -9.10 8.33
C TYR A 45 20.20 -10.56 7.92
N ARG A 46 20.29 -11.46 8.90
CA ARG A 46 20.08 -12.91 8.73
C ARG A 46 18.73 -13.41 9.25
N GLY A 47 17.88 -12.50 9.72
CA GLY A 47 16.53 -12.84 10.17
C GLY A 47 15.57 -13.03 8.99
N PRO A 48 14.33 -13.43 9.25
CA PRO A 48 13.33 -13.58 8.21
C PRO A 48 12.93 -12.19 7.68
N LEU A 49 12.93 -12.03 6.35
CA LEU A 49 12.55 -10.80 5.64
C LEU A 49 11.01 -10.68 5.56
N GLU A 50 10.35 -10.72 6.72
CA GLU A 50 8.89 -10.74 6.83
C GLU A 50 8.27 -9.39 6.50
N TYR A 51 8.09 -9.13 5.21
CA TYR A 51 7.32 -7.99 4.72
C TYR A 51 5.82 -8.10 5.06
N ILE A 52 5.32 -9.34 5.06
CA ILE A 52 3.96 -9.77 5.45
C ILE A 52 4.13 -10.96 6.39
N SER A 53 3.33 -11.04 7.45
CA SER A 53 3.33 -12.19 8.35
C SER A 53 2.96 -13.48 7.60
N PRO A 54 3.65 -14.60 7.83
CA PRO A 54 3.23 -15.90 7.29
C PRO A 54 1.82 -16.32 7.71
N ASP A 55 1.37 -15.87 8.89
CA ASP A 55 0.05 -16.16 9.45
C ASP A 55 -1.04 -15.18 8.96
N ALA A 56 -0.65 -14.10 8.27
CA ALA A 56 -1.59 -13.12 7.75
C ALA A 56 -2.53 -13.73 6.72
N CYS A 57 -3.82 -13.42 6.86
CA CYS A 57 -4.80 -13.80 5.86
C CYS A 57 -4.53 -13.06 4.55
N ARG A 58 -4.16 -13.81 3.49
CA ARG A 58 -4.23 -13.32 2.11
C ARG A 58 -5.71 -13.24 1.72
N HIS A 59 -6.30 -12.07 1.88
CA HIS A 59 -7.72 -11.85 1.80
C HIS A 59 -8.25 -12.11 0.38
N ASN A 60 -9.16 -13.08 0.28
CA ASN A 60 -9.96 -13.28 -0.92
C ASN A 60 -11.30 -12.57 -0.76
N TYR A 61 -11.32 -11.27 -1.08
CA TYR A 61 -12.51 -10.44 -1.02
C TYR A 61 -13.51 -10.78 -2.12
N VAL A 62 -14.77 -10.98 -1.73
CA VAL A 62 -15.91 -11.12 -2.63
C VAL A 62 -16.83 -9.92 -2.49
N THR A 63 -17.44 -9.49 -3.60
CA THR A 63 -18.22 -8.25 -3.66
C THR A 63 -19.56 -8.40 -2.94
N LYS A 64 -19.90 -7.42 -2.10
CA LYS A 64 -21.26 -7.23 -1.58
C LYS A 64 -22.05 -6.47 -2.65
N THR A 65 -22.67 -7.20 -3.57
CA THR A 65 -23.36 -6.61 -4.74
C THR A 65 -24.38 -5.57 -4.34
N ASP A 66 -25.13 -5.85 -3.29
CA ASP A 66 -26.26 -5.06 -2.83
C ASP A 66 -25.81 -3.83 -2.02
N GLN A 67 -24.51 -3.67 -1.78
CA GLN A 67 -23.90 -2.54 -1.08
C GLN A 67 -22.82 -1.82 -1.91
N THR A 68 -22.56 -2.28 -3.13
CA THR A 68 -21.52 -1.74 -4.01
C THR A 68 -22.13 -0.80 -5.03
N HIS A 69 -21.46 0.33 -5.23
CA HIS A 69 -21.80 1.34 -6.22
C HIS A 69 -20.52 1.70 -6.98
N LEU A 70 -20.46 1.40 -8.26
CA LEU A 70 -19.36 1.85 -9.13
C LEU A 70 -19.88 3.00 -9.99
N ALA A 71 -19.15 4.12 -10.00
CA ALA A 71 -19.45 5.19 -10.94
C ALA A 71 -19.34 4.67 -12.37
N GLN A 72 -20.29 5.03 -13.24
CA GLN A 72 -20.25 4.62 -14.64
C GLN A 72 -19.18 5.40 -15.40
N ALA A 73 -18.53 4.75 -16.37
CA ALA A 73 -17.49 5.35 -17.20
C ALA A 73 -17.95 6.63 -17.94
N ASP A 74 -19.25 6.72 -18.25
CA ASP A 74 -19.87 7.85 -18.97
C ASP A 74 -20.29 9.02 -18.06
N GLN A 75 -20.20 8.86 -16.73
CA GLN A 75 -20.54 9.95 -15.81
C GLN A 75 -19.38 10.95 -15.70
N PRO A 76 -19.66 12.28 -15.69
CA PRO A 76 -18.62 13.27 -15.48
C PRO A 76 -17.89 13.01 -14.17
N ARG A 77 -16.57 12.78 -14.22
CA ARG A 77 -15.69 12.46 -13.06
C ARG A 77 -15.86 13.40 -11.86
N ARG A 78 -16.40 14.61 -12.07
CA ARG A 78 -16.65 15.63 -11.04
C ARG A 78 -17.76 15.29 -10.03
N LEU A 79 -18.55 14.24 -10.25
CA LEU A 79 -19.68 13.85 -9.40
C LEU A 79 -19.71 12.35 -9.02
N GLY A 80 -18.87 11.52 -9.64
CA GLY A 80 -18.89 10.07 -9.43
C GLY A 80 -18.17 9.68 -8.14
N MET A 81 -18.93 9.31 -7.11
CA MET A 81 -18.39 8.58 -5.96
C MET A 81 -18.48 7.09 -6.26
N SER A 82 -17.35 6.38 -6.22
CA SER A 82 -17.34 4.92 -6.25
C SER A 82 -17.22 4.37 -4.84
N LYS A 83 -18.09 3.43 -4.46
CA LYS A 83 -18.08 2.71 -3.19
C LYS A 83 -18.07 1.21 -3.46
N VAL A 84 -16.96 0.54 -3.19
CA VAL A 84 -16.88 -0.93 -3.22
C VAL A 84 -17.01 -1.45 -1.81
N SER A 85 -17.99 -2.34 -1.59
CA SER A 85 -18.16 -3.04 -0.33
C SER A 85 -17.87 -4.52 -0.56
N ALA A 86 -17.03 -5.13 0.27
CA ALA A 86 -16.60 -6.52 0.10
C ALA A 86 -16.44 -7.24 1.44
N ILE A 87 -16.36 -8.57 1.38
CA ILE A 87 -16.09 -9.42 2.55
C ILE A 87 -15.05 -10.48 2.18
N CYS A 88 -14.10 -10.75 3.09
CA CYS A 88 -13.14 -11.81 2.89
C CYS A 88 -13.82 -13.18 3.08
N SER A 89 -13.81 -14.01 2.03
CA SER A 89 -14.37 -15.37 2.07
C SER A 89 -13.65 -16.34 3.02
N LYS A 90 -12.49 -15.96 3.58
CA LYS A 90 -11.70 -16.76 4.53
C LYS A 90 -11.89 -16.30 5.97
N CYS A 91 -11.51 -15.06 6.28
CA CYS A 91 -11.53 -14.54 7.64
C CYS A 91 -12.77 -13.69 7.97
N ARG A 92 -13.70 -13.52 7.03
CA ARG A 92 -14.94 -12.73 7.17
C ARG A 92 -14.78 -11.23 7.46
N ARG A 93 -13.56 -10.70 7.45
CA ARG A 93 -13.34 -9.24 7.53
C ARG A 93 -14.06 -8.52 6.41
N HIS A 94 -14.70 -7.41 6.76
CA HIS A 94 -15.39 -6.56 5.80
C HIS A 94 -14.49 -5.43 5.34
N LEU A 95 -14.65 -5.07 4.08
CA LEU A 95 -13.90 -4.03 3.39
C LEU A 95 -14.89 -3.01 2.80
N GLN A 96 -14.56 -1.75 2.93
CA GLN A 96 -15.19 -0.67 2.18
C GLN A 96 -14.11 0.23 1.57
N VAL A 97 -14.15 0.42 0.26
CA VAL A 97 -13.29 1.35 -0.48
C VAL A 97 -14.19 2.41 -1.09
N VAL A 98 -13.99 3.66 -0.70
CA VAL A 98 -14.69 4.82 -1.26
C VAL A 98 -13.68 5.68 -1.98
N VAL A 99 -13.95 5.97 -3.24
CA VAL A 99 -13.17 6.92 -4.06
C VAL A 99 -14.07 8.11 -4.36
N ASN A 100 -13.60 9.30 -4.02
CA ASN A 100 -14.30 10.55 -4.26
C ASN A 100 -13.36 11.61 -4.81
N TYR A 101 -13.94 12.61 -5.45
CA TYR A 101 -13.24 13.75 -6.02
C TYR A 101 -13.65 15.00 -5.26
N THR A 102 -12.74 15.57 -4.48
CA THR A 102 -13.04 16.82 -3.77
C THR A 102 -13.09 17.96 -4.79
N ASN A 103 -14.25 18.57 -5.00
CA ASN A 103 -14.41 19.74 -5.87
C ASN A 103 -13.66 20.94 -5.26
N GLY A 104 -12.38 21.10 -5.62
CA GLY A 104 -11.67 22.35 -5.40
C GLY A 104 -12.31 23.44 -6.27
N MET A 105 -12.93 24.45 -5.64
CA MET A 105 -13.30 25.71 -6.30
C MET A 105 -12.08 26.25 -7.04
N GLY A 106 -12.07 26.18 -8.37
CA GLY A 106 -11.01 26.73 -9.22
C GLY A 106 -10.41 25.78 -10.26
N ALA A 107 -10.62 24.46 -10.16
CA ALA A 107 -10.14 23.54 -11.19
C ALA A 107 -11.12 23.46 -12.37
N SER A 108 -11.14 24.49 -13.22
CA SER A 108 -11.47 24.32 -14.63
C SER A 108 -10.37 23.48 -15.27
N GLY A 109 -10.44 22.16 -15.11
CA GLY A 109 -9.49 21.24 -15.70
C GLY A 109 -10.21 20.00 -16.19
N ASN A 110 -10.17 19.79 -17.50
CA ASN A 110 -10.01 18.46 -18.06
C ASN A 110 -8.71 17.90 -17.47
N GLY A 111 -8.74 17.34 -16.26
CA GLY A 111 -7.62 16.53 -15.77
C GLY A 111 -7.35 15.43 -16.81
N PRO A 112 -6.09 15.05 -17.06
CA PRO A 112 -5.79 14.10 -18.11
C PRO A 112 -6.60 12.83 -17.88
N ALA A 113 -7.47 12.51 -18.84
CA ALA A 113 -8.04 11.19 -18.94
C ALA A 113 -6.87 10.20 -19.04
N GLY A 114 -6.72 9.31 -18.05
CA GLY A 114 -5.83 8.16 -18.17
C GLY A 114 -4.45 8.23 -17.50
N HIS A 115 -4.29 8.91 -16.36
CA HIS A 115 -3.09 8.68 -15.51
C HIS A 115 -3.40 7.63 -14.43
N VAL A 116 -2.39 6.87 -14.02
CA VAL A 116 -2.48 5.96 -12.88
C VAL A 116 -2.30 6.76 -11.59
N HIS A 117 -3.28 6.71 -10.69
CA HIS A 117 -3.21 7.45 -9.44
C HIS A 117 -2.02 6.99 -8.58
N HIS A 118 -1.34 7.94 -7.96
CA HIS A 118 -0.29 7.68 -6.97
C HIS A 118 -0.76 8.24 -5.62
N PHE A 119 -1.30 7.37 -4.79
CA PHE A 119 -1.96 7.68 -3.53
C PHE A 119 -0.97 7.76 -2.38
N VAL A 120 -0.94 8.91 -1.70
CA VAL A 120 -0.14 9.14 -0.50
C VAL A 120 -1.06 9.09 0.72
N TYR A 121 -0.66 8.33 1.73
CA TYR A 121 -1.39 8.24 3.00
C TYR A 121 -1.43 9.61 3.70
N LYS A 122 -2.59 10.00 4.21
CA LYS A 122 -2.80 11.29 4.88
C LYS A 122 -3.17 11.14 6.34
N SER A 123 -4.10 10.24 6.64
CA SER A 123 -4.64 10.06 7.98
C SER A 123 -5.43 8.76 8.09
N GLY A 124 -5.79 8.38 9.30
CA GLY A 124 -6.59 7.19 9.55
C GLY A 124 -6.61 6.83 11.03
N ARG A 125 -7.51 5.92 11.40
CA ARG A 125 -7.58 5.33 12.72
C ARG A 125 -7.11 3.89 12.62
N GLN A 126 -5.98 3.61 13.25
CA GLN A 126 -5.31 2.32 13.19
C GLN A 126 -5.29 1.70 14.58
N ARG A 127 -5.22 0.38 14.62
CA ARG A 127 -4.91 -0.35 15.85
C ARG A 127 -3.47 -0.05 16.27
N GLY A 128 -3.26 0.39 17.51
CA GLY A 128 -1.93 0.70 18.00
C GLY A 128 -1.91 0.87 19.52
N PRO A 129 -0.73 0.79 20.15
CA PRO A 129 -0.59 0.88 21.61
C PRO A 129 -1.06 2.22 22.20
N TRP A 130 -1.20 3.25 21.36
CA TRP A 130 -1.57 4.62 21.76
C TRP A 130 -2.91 5.09 21.17
N THR A 131 -3.60 4.24 20.41
CA THR A 131 -4.86 4.58 19.74
C THR A 131 -5.97 3.64 20.19
N THR A 132 -7.04 4.20 20.75
CA THR A 132 -8.23 3.43 21.14
C THR A 132 -8.86 2.80 19.90
N GLU A 133 -9.05 1.48 19.91
CA GLU A 133 -9.75 0.77 18.84
C GLU A 133 -11.16 1.35 18.65
N GLU A 134 -11.54 1.61 17.39
CA GLU A 134 -12.89 2.04 17.08
C GLU A 134 -13.82 0.82 17.13
N VAL A 135 -14.54 0.67 18.24
CA VAL A 135 -15.56 -0.37 18.41
C VAL A 135 -16.92 0.19 17.99
N MET A 136 -17.53 -0.42 16.98
CA MET A 136 -18.87 -0.07 16.52
C MET A 136 -19.94 -0.55 17.49
N GLY A 137 -21.15 0.00 17.40
CA GLY A 137 -22.30 -0.47 18.21
C GLY A 137 -22.64 -1.95 18.01
N THR A 138 -22.18 -2.55 16.92
CA THR A 138 -22.28 -4.00 16.64
C THR A 138 -21.21 -4.85 17.33
N GLY A 139 -20.26 -4.24 18.05
CA GLY A 139 -19.11 -4.91 18.64
C GLY A 139 -17.93 -5.14 17.68
N GLN A 140 -18.07 -4.80 16.40
CA GLN A 140 -16.98 -4.89 15.43
C GLN A 140 -15.92 -3.82 15.68
N THR A 141 -14.65 -4.18 15.49
CA THR A 141 -13.54 -3.22 15.47
C THR A 141 -13.32 -2.71 14.05
N ALA A 142 -13.07 -1.42 13.87
CA ALA A 142 -12.84 -0.80 12.57
C ALA A 142 -11.49 -0.06 12.52
N GLU A 143 -10.81 -0.17 11.37
CA GLU A 143 -9.68 0.67 11.00
C GLU A 143 -10.00 1.48 9.74
N THR A 144 -9.53 2.73 9.71
CA THR A 144 -9.74 3.65 8.58
C THR A 144 -8.43 4.19 8.05
N PHE A 145 -8.35 4.36 6.72
CA PHE A 145 -7.19 4.92 6.04
C PHE A 145 -7.66 5.89 4.94
N HIS A 146 -7.04 7.06 4.90
CA HIS A 146 -7.35 8.10 3.94
C HIS A 146 -6.11 8.43 3.11
N TYR A 147 -6.26 8.41 1.80
CA TYR A 147 -5.20 8.70 0.85
C TYR A 147 -5.62 9.81 -0.10
N GLN A 148 -4.64 10.51 -0.64
CA GLN A 148 -4.83 11.53 -1.66
C GLN A 148 -3.86 11.29 -2.82
N CYS A 149 -4.34 11.45 -4.05
CA CYS A 149 -3.47 11.36 -5.22
C CYS A 149 -2.45 12.52 -5.22
N LEU A 150 -1.21 12.21 -5.58
CA LEU A 150 -0.10 13.19 -5.65
C LEU A 150 -0.14 14.05 -6.92
N HIS A 151 -0.85 13.61 -7.97
CA HIS A 151 -0.90 14.34 -9.23
C HIS A 151 -1.54 15.72 -9.02
N TYR A 152 -0.82 16.78 -9.38
CA TYR A 152 -1.19 18.17 -9.08
C TYR A 152 -2.60 18.57 -9.55
N SER A 153 -3.07 18.02 -10.67
CA SER A 153 -4.40 18.29 -11.23
C SER A 153 -5.47 17.27 -10.81
N CYS A 154 -5.13 16.29 -9.98
CA CYS A 154 -6.01 15.23 -9.54
C CYS A 154 -6.53 15.49 -8.11
N SER A 155 -7.85 15.47 -7.94
CA SER A 155 -8.50 15.61 -6.64
C SER A 155 -9.01 14.29 -6.06
N ALA A 156 -8.53 13.16 -6.59
CA ALA A 156 -8.92 11.83 -6.12
C ALA A 156 -8.47 11.63 -4.66
N VAL A 157 -9.43 11.26 -3.83
CA VAL A 157 -9.24 10.86 -2.44
C VAL A 157 -9.83 9.47 -2.26
N VAL A 158 -9.12 8.62 -1.53
CA VAL A 158 -9.54 7.26 -1.22
C VAL A 158 -9.74 7.14 0.28
N SER A 159 -10.92 6.67 0.69
CA SER A 159 -11.24 6.28 2.05
C SER A 159 -11.42 4.77 2.10
N LEU A 160 -10.57 4.11 2.87
CA LEU A 160 -10.59 2.68 3.11
C LEU A 160 -11.07 2.43 4.54
N ARG A 161 -12.00 1.49 4.72
CA ARG A 161 -12.44 1.02 6.02
C ARG A 161 -12.40 -0.51 6.06
N ILE A 162 -11.75 -1.07 7.07
CA ILE A 162 -11.63 -2.51 7.28
C ILE A 162 -12.23 -2.83 8.65
N MET A 163 -13.15 -3.78 8.70
CA MET A 163 -13.90 -4.13 9.91
C MET A 163 -13.73 -5.62 10.24
N SER A 164 -13.66 -5.94 11.53
CA SER A 164 -13.67 -7.33 12.01
C SER A 164 -14.95 -8.06 11.61
N PRO A 165 -14.99 -9.39 11.71
CA PRO A 165 -16.23 -10.14 11.50
C PRO A 165 -17.36 -9.65 12.41
N LEU A 166 -18.57 -9.57 11.86
CA LEU A 166 -19.81 -9.24 12.52
C LEU A 166 -20.25 -10.33 13.49
N LEU A 167 -20.26 -11.59 13.04
CA LEU A 167 -20.53 -12.72 13.93
C LEU A 167 -19.24 -13.02 14.70
N ASN A 168 -19.22 -12.66 15.97
CA ASN A 168 -18.08 -12.91 16.85
C ASN A 168 -17.79 -14.42 17.01
N GLU A 169 -16.70 -14.76 17.70
CA GLU A 169 -16.29 -16.15 17.89
C GLU A 169 -17.35 -16.98 18.64
N GLU A 170 -18.01 -16.40 19.64
CA GLU A 170 -19.05 -17.09 20.43
C GLU A 170 -20.27 -17.47 19.57
N PHE A 171 -20.79 -16.53 18.77
CA PHE A 171 -21.85 -16.80 17.81
C PHE A 171 -21.43 -17.79 16.74
N THR A 172 -20.18 -17.70 16.28
CA THR A 172 -19.62 -18.63 15.30
C THR A 172 -19.60 -20.05 15.87
N GLN A 173 -19.14 -20.24 17.11
CA GLN A 173 -19.13 -21.54 17.77
C GLN A 173 -20.55 -22.09 17.99
N LEU A 174 -21.50 -21.24 18.39
CA LEU A 174 -22.90 -21.62 18.61
C LEU A 174 -23.59 -22.16 17.34
N LEU A 175 -23.14 -21.71 16.17
CA LEU A 175 -23.65 -22.10 14.86
C LEU A 175 -22.85 -23.21 14.18
N THR A 176 -21.59 -23.44 14.58
CA THR A 176 -20.67 -24.31 13.81
C THR A 176 -20.05 -25.46 14.59
N ASN A 177 -20.02 -25.39 15.93
CA ASN A 177 -19.48 -26.44 16.78
C ASN A 177 -20.44 -27.64 16.84
N ALA A 178 -20.00 -28.78 16.31
CA ALA A 178 -20.82 -29.98 16.20
C ALA A 178 -21.29 -30.52 17.56
N ASP A 179 -20.46 -30.40 18.61
CA ASP A 179 -20.80 -30.90 19.94
C ASP A 179 -21.85 -30.02 20.62
N ILE A 180 -21.73 -28.70 20.49
CA ILE A 180 -22.74 -27.74 20.99
C ILE A 180 -24.07 -27.97 20.27
N ILE A 181 -24.05 -28.10 18.95
CA ILE A 181 -25.25 -28.35 18.14
C ILE A 181 -25.90 -29.68 18.53
N LYS A 182 -25.10 -30.74 18.66
CA LYS A 182 -25.58 -32.08 19.03
C LYS A 182 -26.23 -32.06 20.41
N LYS A 183 -25.55 -31.51 21.43
CA LYS A 183 -26.11 -31.40 22.79
C LYS A 183 -27.46 -30.69 22.79
N ARG A 184 -27.56 -29.57 22.07
CA ARG A 184 -28.80 -28.80 21.93
C ARG A 184 -29.91 -29.58 21.21
N ALA A 185 -29.56 -30.37 20.21
CA ALA A 185 -30.52 -31.22 19.51
C ALA A 185 -30.99 -32.38 20.40
N ASP A 186 -30.10 -33.02 21.15
CA ASP A 186 -30.41 -34.10 22.10
C ASP A 186 -31.35 -33.61 23.20
N GLU A 187 -31.13 -32.41 23.74
CA GLU A 187 -32.05 -31.77 24.69
C GLU A 187 -33.44 -31.54 24.07
N ALA A 188 -33.51 -31.10 22.81
CA ALA A 188 -34.78 -30.94 22.10
C ALA A 188 -35.50 -32.29 21.92
N PHE A 189 -34.78 -33.33 21.48
CA PHE A 189 -35.34 -34.69 21.32
C PHE A 189 -35.86 -35.27 22.64
N ALA A 190 -35.13 -35.07 23.75
CA ALA A 190 -35.56 -35.50 25.07
C ALA A 190 -36.83 -34.75 25.54
N SER A 191 -36.95 -33.46 25.21
CA SER A 191 -38.11 -32.64 25.62
C SER A 191 -39.39 -32.93 24.84
N GLN A 192 -39.28 -33.31 23.55
CA GLN A 192 -40.43 -33.52 22.66
C GLN A 192 -40.26 -34.72 21.72
N PRO A 193 -40.15 -35.96 22.27
CA PRO A 193 -39.80 -37.15 21.50
C PRO A 193 -40.83 -37.49 20.42
N GLU A 194 -42.13 -37.48 20.74
CA GLU A 194 -43.20 -37.78 19.77
C GLU A 194 -43.25 -36.76 18.63
N ARG A 195 -42.99 -35.49 18.91
CA ARG A 195 -43.04 -34.43 17.90
C ARG A 195 -41.85 -34.52 16.94
N LEU A 196 -40.68 -34.88 17.45
CA LEU A 196 -39.42 -34.90 16.69
C LEU A 196 -39.10 -36.28 16.12
N GLU A 197 -40.04 -37.23 16.19
CA GLU A 197 -39.91 -38.54 15.55
C GLU A 197 -39.59 -38.38 14.05
N GLY A 198 -38.58 -39.13 13.60
CA GLY A 198 -38.08 -39.10 12.22
C GLY A 198 -37.24 -37.86 11.85
N VAL A 199 -37.02 -36.91 12.76
CA VAL A 199 -36.14 -35.76 12.52
C VAL A 199 -34.70 -36.13 12.88
N ALA A 200 -33.78 -36.00 11.92
CA ALA A 200 -32.36 -36.21 12.17
C ALA A 200 -31.74 -35.02 12.92
N ALA A 201 -30.68 -35.28 13.71
CA ALA A 201 -29.88 -34.22 14.31
C ALA A 201 -29.24 -33.35 13.21
N PRO A 202 -29.31 -32.01 13.31
CA PRO A 202 -28.80 -31.13 12.28
C PRO A 202 -27.28 -31.10 12.26
N LEU A 203 -26.71 -31.04 11.06
CA LEU A 203 -25.30 -30.75 10.87
C LEU A 203 -25.04 -29.25 11.01
N PRO A 204 -23.80 -28.81 11.31
CA PRO A 204 -23.42 -27.40 11.34
C PRO A 204 -23.84 -26.62 10.09
N ILE A 205 -23.62 -27.19 8.90
CA ILE A 205 -24.05 -26.58 7.64
C ILE A 205 -25.55 -26.33 7.57
N THR A 206 -26.37 -27.22 8.15
CA THR A 206 -27.82 -27.10 8.19
C THR A 206 -28.22 -25.95 9.10
N VAL A 207 -27.59 -25.81 10.27
CA VAL A 207 -27.89 -24.70 11.21
C VAL A 207 -27.59 -23.35 10.57
N LEU A 208 -26.43 -23.22 9.91
CA LEU A 208 -26.04 -22.01 9.18
C LEU A 208 -27.03 -21.67 8.05
N ASP A 209 -27.40 -22.65 7.23
CA ASP A 209 -28.34 -22.43 6.12
C ASP A 209 -29.74 -22.07 6.60
N ASN A 210 -30.20 -22.65 7.72
CA ASN A 210 -31.48 -22.28 8.33
C ASN A 210 -31.51 -20.80 8.71
N LEU A 211 -30.48 -20.33 9.42
CA LEU A 211 -30.38 -18.93 9.84
C LEU A 211 -30.29 -18.00 8.63
N ARG A 212 -29.45 -18.36 7.65
CA ARG A 212 -29.30 -17.63 6.39
C ARG A 212 -30.64 -17.48 5.68
N LEU A 213 -31.43 -18.55 5.59
CA LEU A 213 -32.75 -18.53 4.94
C LEU A 213 -33.74 -17.63 5.67
N TYR A 214 -33.77 -17.65 7.01
CA TYR A 214 -34.64 -16.75 7.77
C TYR A 214 -34.29 -15.30 7.53
N LEU A 215 -32.99 -14.94 7.58
CA LEU A 215 -32.52 -13.59 7.30
C LEU A 215 -32.75 -13.18 5.84
N THR A 216 -32.47 -14.06 4.89
CA THR A 216 -32.68 -13.80 3.45
C THR A 216 -34.16 -13.56 3.16
N ASN A 217 -35.04 -14.36 3.75
CA ASN A 217 -36.47 -14.16 3.59
C ASN A 217 -36.91 -12.84 4.21
N ALA A 218 -36.40 -12.47 5.39
CA ALA A 218 -36.70 -11.18 6.00
C ALA A 218 -36.26 -10.02 5.10
N LEU A 219 -35.01 -10.03 4.62
CA LEU A 219 -34.41 -8.93 3.88
C LEU A 219 -34.89 -8.81 2.43
N ARG A 220 -35.09 -9.93 1.72
CA ARG A 220 -35.30 -9.94 0.26
C ARG A 220 -36.67 -10.45 -0.16
N HIS A 221 -37.39 -11.15 0.71
CA HIS A 221 -38.67 -11.79 0.39
C HIS A 221 -39.69 -11.53 1.50
N GLY A 222 -40.12 -10.27 1.65
CA GLY A 222 -41.04 -9.87 2.72
C GLY A 222 -42.34 -10.69 2.76
N ASP A 223 -42.80 -11.23 1.62
CA ASP A 223 -43.94 -12.16 1.51
C ASP A 223 -43.68 -13.53 2.18
N ARG A 224 -42.42 -13.93 2.28
CA ARG A 224 -41.92 -15.15 2.91
C ARG A 224 -41.40 -14.93 4.33
N SER A 225 -41.34 -13.67 4.78
CA SER A 225 -40.94 -13.28 6.14
C SER A 225 -42.08 -13.58 7.13
N LYS A 226 -42.15 -14.84 7.58
CA LYS A 226 -43.20 -15.32 8.49
C LYS A 226 -42.66 -15.53 9.91
N PRO A 227 -43.50 -15.33 10.95
CA PRO A 227 -43.16 -15.72 12.31
C PRO A 227 -42.72 -17.18 12.40
N ILE A 228 -41.62 -17.44 13.12
CA ILE A 228 -41.10 -18.77 13.35
C ILE A 228 -41.67 -19.28 14.67
N THR A 229 -42.66 -20.16 14.57
CA THR A 229 -43.30 -20.73 15.76
C THR A 229 -42.28 -21.54 16.57
N GLN A 230 -42.33 -21.45 17.90
CA GLN A 230 -41.44 -22.23 18.79
C GLN A 230 -41.57 -23.74 18.60
N VAL A 231 -42.66 -24.18 17.97
CA VAL A 231 -42.98 -25.57 17.70
C VAL A 231 -42.50 -26.06 16.32
N ASN A 232 -41.81 -25.20 15.55
CA ASN A 232 -41.21 -25.58 14.28
C ASN A 232 -40.05 -26.57 14.51
N LYS A 233 -40.18 -27.79 13.96
CA LYS A 233 -39.21 -28.87 14.18
C LYS A 233 -37.78 -28.49 13.77
N ARG A 234 -37.63 -27.87 12.59
CA ARG A 234 -36.34 -27.45 12.02
C ARG A 234 -35.68 -26.36 12.88
N PHE A 235 -36.46 -25.38 13.32
CA PHE A 235 -35.98 -24.32 14.22
C PHE A 235 -35.56 -24.91 15.58
N MET A 236 -36.39 -25.77 16.16
CA MET A 236 -36.15 -26.35 17.47
C MET A 236 -34.88 -27.19 17.52
N VAL A 237 -34.66 -28.08 16.55
CA VAL A 237 -33.43 -28.90 16.53
C VAL A 237 -32.20 -28.07 16.20
N SER A 238 -32.33 -26.98 15.43
CA SER A 238 -31.21 -26.14 15.04
C SER A 238 -30.83 -25.06 16.05
N PHE A 239 -31.78 -24.47 16.77
CA PHE A 239 -31.55 -23.34 17.68
C PHE A 239 -31.95 -23.65 19.12
N GLY A 240 -32.42 -24.86 19.39
CA GLY A 240 -32.80 -25.34 20.73
C GLY A 240 -34.26 -25.08 21.09
N ILE A 241 -34.66 -25.59 22.25
CA ILE A 241 -36.01 -25.45 22.78
C ILE A 241 -36.38 -23.97 22.85
N LYS A 242 -37.44 -23.57 22.13
CA LYS A 242 -37.90 -22.18 21.99
C LYS A 242 -36.84 -21.19 21.46
N GLY A 243 -35.73 -21.67 20.92
CA GLY A 243 -34.58 -20.85 20.52
C GLY A 243 -33.79 -20.23 21.67
N GLU A 244 -34.02 -20.64 22.93
CA GLU A 244 -33.39 -20.02 24.10
C GLU A 244 -31.85 -20.09 24.08
N PRO A 245 -31.22 -21.23 23.72
CA PRO A 245 -29.76 -21.29 23.64
C PRO A 245 -29.14 -20.34 22.61
N CYS A 246 -29.93 -19.83 21.67
CA CYS A 246 -29.51 -18.87 20.65
C CYS A 246 -30.15 -17.49 20.82
N ARG A 247 -30.74 -17.20 21.98
CA ARG A 247 -31.50 -15.98 22.22
C ARG A 247 -30.68 -14.73 21.91
N GLU A 248 -29.48 -14.61 22.48
CA GLU A 248 -28.62 -13.44 22.30
C GLU A 248 -28.25 -13.21 20.83
N LEU A 249 -27.93 -14.28 20.10
CA LEU A 249 -27.66 -14.22 18.66
C LEU A 249 -28.90 -13.78 17.86
N LEU A 250 -30.07 -14.35 18.17
CA LEU A 250 -31.32 -14.02 17.48
C LEU A 250 -31.71 -12.56 17.73
N GLU A 251 -31.65 -12.10 18.98
CA GLU A 251 -31.92 -10.71 19.36
C GLU A 251 -30.89 -9.75 18.74
N PHE A 252 -29.61 -10.12 18.73
CA PHE A 252 -28.55 -9.35 18.05
C PHE A 252 -28.84 -9.16 16.55
N LEU A 253 -29.35 -10.20 15.89
CA LEU A 253 -29.76 -10.15 14.48
C LEU A 253 -31.11 -9.45 14.27
N GLY A 254 -31.74 -8.94 15.33
CA GLY A 254 -32.99 -8.18 15.28
C GLY A 254 -34.25 -9.04 15.22
N PHE A 255 -34.18 -10.34 15.52
CA PHE A 255 -35.38 -11.11 15.80
C PHE A 255 -35.98 -10.65 17.13
N SER A 256 -37.30 -10.64 17.21
CA SER A 256 -38.02 -10.30 18.45
C SER A 256 -38.98 -11.42 18.85
N ARG A 257 -39.28 -11.54 20.14
CA ARG A 257 -40.26 -12.52 20.63
C ARG A 257 -41.65 -11.92 20.67
N ASN A 258 -42.61 -12.64 20.09
CA ASN A 258 -44.02 -12.40 20.35
C ASN A 258 -44.48 -13.33 21.47
N GLU A 259 -44.70 -12.78 22.66
CA GLU A 259 -45.11 -13.53 23.85
C GLU A 259 -46.52 -14.12 23.71
N ASN A 260 -47.39 -13.50 22.91
CA ASN A 260 -48.77 -13.96 22.72
C ASN A 260 -48.85 -15.19 21.80
N ASP A 261 -48.03 -15.22 20.74
CA ASP A 261 -48.08 -16.27 19.70
C ASP A 261 -46.99 -17.34 19.86
N ALA A 262 -46.20 -17.30 20.93
CA ALA A 262 -45.07 -18.19 21.18
C ALA A 262 -44.18 -18.37 19.92
N ALA A 263 -43.82 -17.26 19.29
CA ALA A 263 -43.11 -17.22 18.02
C ALA A 263 -41.99 -16.17 18.01
N TRP A 264 -40.96 -16.43 17.22
CA TRP A 264 -39.93 -15.45 16.87
C TRP A 264 -40.37 -14.68 15.63
N LEU A 265 -40.46 -13.37 15.75
CA LEU A 265 -40.69 -12.47 14.65
C LEU A 265 -39.36 -12.20 13.94
N PRO A 266 -39.30 -12.34 12.60
CA PRO A 266 -38.12 -12.00 11.84
C PRO A 266 -37.80 -10.49 11.93
N PRO A 267 -36.57 -10.08 11.59
CA PRO A 267 -36.17 -8.67 11.59
C PRO A 267 -37.12 -7.80 10.76
N PRO A 268 -37.59 -6.65 11.30
CA PRO A 268 -38.53 -5.79 10.59
C PRO A 268 -37.78 -4.90 9.58
N VAL A 269 -37.69 -5.37 8.34
CA VAL A 269 -37.05 -4.61 7.24
C VAL A 269 -37.99 -4.42 6.07
N ASP A 270 -37.83 -3.30 5.37
CA ASP A 270 -38.52 -3.06 4.11
C ASP A 270 -37.83 -3.88 3.00
N ALA A 271 -38.47 -4.97 2.59
CA ALA A 271 -37.99 -5.83 1.51
C ALA A 271 -37.91 -5.12 0.14
N LYS A 272 -38.41 -3.88 0.01
CA LYS A 272 -38.31 -3.04 -1.18
C LYS A 272 -37.24 -1.95 -1.07
N ALA A 273 -36.36 -2.03 -0.06
CA ALA A 273 -35.26 -1.08 0.09
C ALA A 273 -34.45 -0.96 -1.20
N ALA A 274 -34.17 0.29 -1.61
CA ALA A 274 -33.45 0.57 -2.83
C ALA A 274 -32.02 0.02 -2.77
N LEU A 275 -31.56 -0.57 -3.87
CA LEU A 275 -30.19 -1.01 -4.06
C LEU A 275 -29.36 0.09 -4.75
N PRO A 276 -28.09 0.27 -4.38
CA PRO A 276 -27.41 -0.36 -3.24
C PRO A 276 -27.96 0.17 -1.91
N TYR A 277 -28.02 -0.70 -0.90
CA TYR A 277 -28.59 -0.39 0.41
C TYR A 277 -27.94 0.86 1.03
N GLN A 278 -28.80 1.76 1.51
CA GLN A 278 -28.43 2.95 2.29
C GLN A 278 -28.86 2.83 3.75
N ASP A 279 -29.89 2.02 4.02
CA ASP A 279 -30.35 1.76 5.38
C ASP A 279 -29.32 0.91 6.14
N ALA A 280 -28.95 1.38 7.34
CA ALA A 280 -27.90 0.77 8.14
C ALA A 280 -28.28 -0.65 8.61
N PHE A 281 -29.57 -0.91 8.84
CA PHE A 281 -30.03 -2.21 9.31
C PHE A 281 -30.10 -3.22 8.16
N CYS A 282 -30.53 -2.81 6.97
CA CYS A 282 -30.41 -3.63 5.75
C CYS A 282 -28.95 -4.01 5.45
N ILE A 283 -28.02 -3.05 5.57
CA ILE A 283 -26.57 -3.32 5.42
C ILE A 283 -26.09 -4.34 6.46
N PHE A 284 -26.47 -4.16 7.72
CA PHE A 284 -26.13 -5.09 8.81
C PHE A 284 -26.64 -6.52 8.55
N LEU A 285 -27.90 -6.67 8.11
CA LEU A 285 -28.45 -8.00 7.81
C LEU A 285 -27.81 -8.63 6.57
N ASP A 286 -27.53 -7.85 5.54
CA ASP A 286 -26.82 -8.34 4.35
C ASP A 286 -25.39 -8.79 4.70
N ASP A 287 -24.71 -8.08 5.60
CA ASP A 287 -23.41 -8.47 6.14
C ASP A 287 -23.48 -9.80 6.90
N ALA A 288 -24.48 -9.96 7.77
CA ALA A 288 -24.71 -11.22 8.49
C ALA A 288 -25.01 -12.38 7.52
N ILE A 289 -25.84 -12.15 6.50
CA ILE A 289 -26.16 -13.16 5.47
C ILE A 289 -24.88 -13.59 4.73
N LEU A 290 -24.06 -12.64 4.31
CA LEU A 290 -22.82 -12.92 3.59
C LEU A 290 -21.78 -13.64 4.45
N GLU A 291 -21.69 -13.33 5.74
CA GLU A 291 -20.88 -14.11 6.68
C GLU A 291 -21.35 -15.55 6.79
N LEU A 292 -22.65 -15.80 6.90
CA LEU A 292 -23.21 -17.14 6.92
C LEU A 292 -22.91 -17.90 5.61
N VAL A 293 -22.99 -17.23 4.46
CA VAL A 293 -22.59 -17.82 3.17
C VAL A 293 -21.10 -18.18 3.16
N CYS A 294 -20.23 -17.33 3.72
CA CYS A 294 -18.80 -17.64 3.87
C CYS A 294 -18.59 -18.88 4.75
N LEU A 295 -19.22 -18.93 5.92
CA LEU A 295 -19.14 -20.07 6.84
C LEU A 295 -19.65 -21.37 6.19
N ILE A 296 -20.74 -21.31 5.43
CA ILE A 296 -21.27 -22.46 4.67
C ILE A 296 -20.25 -22.96 3.64
N ASN A 297 -19.61 -22.05 2.90
CA ASN A 297 -18.63 -22.42 1.87
C ASN A 297 -17.31 -22.95 2.47
N GLN A 298 -17.00 -22.60 3.71
CA GLN A 298 -15.88 -23.15 4.47
C GLN A 298 -16.15 -24.56 5.05
N ARG A 299 -17.40 -25.05 5.01
CA ARG A 299 -17.72 -26.39 5.51
C ARG A 299 -17.11 -27.51 4.65
N PRO A 300 -16.80 -28.68 5.26
CA PRO A 300 -16.32 -29.84 4.54
C PRO A 300 -17.21 -30.24 3.36
N ALA A 301 -16.61 -30.78 2.29
CA ALA A 301 -17.34 -31.17 1.09
C ALA A 301 -18.42 -32.24 1.35
N SER A 302 -18.25 -33.08 2.38
CA SER A 302 -19.25 -34.06 2.81
C SER A 302 -20.55 -33.39 3.29
N GLU A 303 -20.45 -32.31 4.06
CA GLU A 303 -21.59 -31.52 4.53
C GLU A 303 -22.23 -30.72 3.39
N ARG A 304 -21.42 -30.15 2.49
CA ARG A 304 -21.93 -29.34 1.36
C ARG A 304 -22.77 -30.13 0.35
N ARG A 305 -22.72 -31.46 0.35
CA ARG A 305 -23.61 -32.31 -0.47
C ARG A 305 -25.04 -32.39 0.09
N VAL A 306 -25.22 -32.08 1.37
CA VAL A 306 -26.52 -32.19 2.07
C VAL A 306 -27.45 -31.03 1.73
N ILE A 307 -26.89 -29.88 1.36
CA ILE A 307 -27.64 -28.69 0.97
C ILE A 307 -27.26 -28.24 -0.44
N GLN A 308 -28.16 -27.55 -1.12
CA GLN A 308 -27.79 -26.83 -2.35
C GLN A 308 -26.94 -25.62 -1.96
N SER A 309 -25.61 -25.75 -2.08
CA SER A 309 -24.66 -24.71 -1.66
C SER A 309 -24.94 -23.39 -2.39
N THR A 310 -25.12 -22.31 -1.63
CA THR A 310 -25.19 -20.97 -2.20
C THR A 310 -23.77 -20.56 -2.64
N PRO A 311 -23.55 -20.21 -3.92
CA PRO A 311 -22.24 -19.81 -4.39
C PRO A 311 -21.81 -18.50 -3.73
N LEU A 312 -20.51 -18.34 -3.52
CA LEU A 312 -19.95 -17.05 -3.12
C LEU A 312 -20.16 -16.01 -4.24
N PRO A 313 -20.34 -14.72 -3.88
CA PRO A 313 -20.31 -13.64 -4.86
C PRO A 313 -18.99 -13.60 -5.65
N PRO A 314 -18.95 -12.88 -6.78
CA PRO A 314 -17.73 -12.66 -7.56
C PRO A 314 -16.61 -12.03 -6.73
N SER A 315 -15.36 -12.21 -7.16
CA SER A 315 -14.21 -11.56 -6.54
C SER A 315 -14.30 -10.05 -6.68
N ALA A 316 -14.00 -9.33 -5.59
CA ALA A 316 -13.98 -7.87 -5.55
C ALA A 316 -12.70 -7.27 -6.15
N LYS A 317 -11.73 -8.08 -6.60
CA LYS A 317 -10.43 -7.59 -7.11
C LYS A 317 -10.63 -6.58 -8.25
N ASN A 318 -11.47 -6.91 -9.23
CA ASN A 318 -11.72 -6.04 -10.37
C ASN A 318 -12.55 -4.81 -9.97
N ASP A 319 -13.50 -4.96 -9.06
CA ASP A 319 -14.30 -3.83 -8.57
C ASP A 319 -13.43 -2.81 -7.84
N ILE A 320 -12.48 -3.28 -7.01
CA ILE A 320 -11.51 -2.42 -6.33
C ILE A 320 -10.62 -1.69 -7.35
N LEU A 321 -10.07 -2.40 -8.34
CA LEU A 321 -9.26 -1.78 -9.40
C LEU A 321 -10.06 -0.78 -10.22
N ASN A 322 -11.31 -1.08 -10.58
CA ASN A 322 -12.20 -0.18 -11.29
C ASN A 322 -12.50 1.09 -10.47
N ALA A 323 -12.79 0.94 -9.17
CA ALA A 323 -13.04 2.07 -8.29
C ALA A 323 -11.81 2.98 -8.14
N LEU A 324 -10.61 2.39 -8.12
CA LEU A 324 -9.34 3.11 -8.09
C LEU A 324 -8.86 3.57 -9.48
N GLU A 325 -9.67 3.40 -10.53
CA GLU A 325 -9.36 3.74 -11.92
C GLU A 325 -8.03 3.15 -12.42
N ALA A 326 -7.83 1.87 -12.10
CA ALA A 326 -6.60 1.15 -12.38
C ALA A 326 -6.87 -0.27 -12.89
N SER A 327 -7.94 -0.49 -13.65
CA SER A 327 -8.21 -1.80 -14.26
C SER A 327 -7.44 -2.02 -15.57
N ASP A 328 -7.06 -0.94 -16.24
CA ASP A 328 -6.41 -0.91 -17.55
C ASP A 328 -5.00 -0.30 -17.52
N TYR A 329 -4.35 -0.27 -16.35
CA TYR A 329 -2.98 0.23 -16.24
C TYR A 329 -2.02 -0.55 -17.17
N PRO A 330 -1.01 0.12 -17.75
CA PRO A 330 -0.04 -0.54 -18.63
C PRO A 330 0.72 -1.65 -17.92
N LYS A 331 0.62 -2.86 -18.47
CA LYS A 331 1.32 -4.05 -17.98
C LYS A 331 2.51 -4.39 -18.86
N SER A 332 3.54 -5.00 -18.28
CA SER A 332 4.65 -5.54 -19.07
C SER A 332 4.21 -6.80 -19.81
N LYS A 333 4.55 -6.88 -21.11
CA LYS A 333 4.30 -8.06 -21.94
C LYS A 333 5.10 -9.28 -21.48
N ARG A 334 6.22 -9.03 -20.79
CA ARG A 334 7.19 -10.03 -20.32
C ARG A 334 7.02 -10.36 -18.84
N ALA A 335 5.91 -9.97 -18.21
CA ALA A 335 5.67 -10.19 -16.78
C ALA A 335 5.84 -11.65 -16.31
N HIS A 336 5.62 -12.61 -17.21
CA HIS A 336 5.77 -14.03 -16.94
C HIS A 336 7.22 -14.54 -16.97
N GLU A 337 8.18 -13.74 -17.45
CA GLU A 337 9.60 -14.08 -17.58
C GLU A 337 10.45 -13.56 -16.40
N PHE A 338 9.89 -12.67 -15.57
CA PHE A 338 10.66 -11.96 -14.56
C PHE A 338 11.06 -12.83 -13.38
N GLU A 339 12.27 -12.62 -12.89
CA GLU A 339 12.66 -13.13 -11.59
C GLU A 339 12.00 -12.31 -10.48
N MET A 340 11.39 -13.00 -9.51
CA MET A 340 10.76 -12.33 -8.37
C MET A 340 11.81 -11.71 -7.47
N ALA A 341 11.56 -10.47 -7.04
CA ALA A 341 12.47 -9.76 -6.17
C ALA A 341 12.64 -10.49 -4.82
N PRO A 342 13.88 -10.69 -4.33
CA PRO A 342 14.14 -11.31 -3.03
C PRO A 342 13.84 -10.37 -1.84
N ALA A 343 13.52 -9.11 -2.13
CA ALA A 343 13.31 -8.02 -1.20
C ALA A 343 12.17 -7.13 -1.69
N PRO A 344 11.57 -6.28 -0.84
CA PRO A 344 10.37 -5.51 -1.17
C PRO A 344 10.65 -4.31 -2.09
N PHE A 345 11.28 -4.51 -3.25
CA PHE A 345 11.68 -3.44 -4.16
C PHE A 345 10.48 -2.77 -4.84
N TYR A 346 9.51 -3.57 -5.30
CA TYR A 346 8.29 -3.05 -5.92
C TYR A 346 7.44 -2.31 -4.89
N GLU A 347 7.35 -2.85 -3.68
CA GLU A 347 6.70 -2.25 -2.51
C GLU A 347 7.30 -0.89 -2.15
N ASP A 348 8.64 -0.77 -2.14
CA ASP A 348 9.35 0.48 -1.83
C ASP A 348 9.05 1.54 -2.90
N LEU A 349 8.92 1.14 -4.17
CA LEU A 349 8.48 2.03 -5.24
C LEU A 349 6.98 2.28 -5.24
N GLY A 350 6.20 1.56 -4.44
CA GLY A 350 4.73 1.62 -4.47
C GLY A 350 4.15 1.09 -5.78
N ALA A 351 4.81 0.14 -6.43
CA ALA A 351 4.44 -0.47 -7.71
C ALA A 351 4.10 -1.97 -7.55
N VAL A 352 3.51 -2.56 -8.59
CA VAL A 352 3.27 -4.01 -8.68
C VAL A 352 4.10 -4.62 -9.80
N GLU A 353 4.38 -5.91 -9.69
CA GLU A 353 5.36 -6.64 -10.49
C GLU A 353 4.97 -6.75 -11.97
N ASP A 354 3.68 -6.68 -12.29
CA ASP A 354 3.20 -6.77 -13.67
C ASP A 354 3.11 -5.43 -14.40
N MET A 355 3.42 -4.29 -13.74
CA MET A 355 3.45 -2.96 -14.38
C MET A 355 4.51 -2.89 -15.49
N SER A 356 4.26 -2.07 -16.51
CA SER A 356 5.27 -1.76 -17.53
C SER A 356 6.50 -1.06 -16.92
N ALA A 357 7.66 -1.19 -17.56
CA ALA A 357 8.88 -0.51 -17.14
C ALA A 357 8.70 1.02 -17.01
N SER A 358 8.00 1.64 -17.96
CA SER A 358 7.68 3.08 -17.92
C SER A 358 6.88 3.46 -16.66
N MET A 359 5.89 2.65 -16.27
CA MET A 359 5.08 2.91 -15.08
C MET A 359 5.87 2.73 -13.77
N ILE A 360 6.90 1.87 -13.77
CA ILE A 360 7.81 1.73 -12.62
C ILE A 360 8.71 2.94 -12.49
N VAL A 361 9.23 3.46 -13.62
CA VAL A 361 10.00 4.70 -13.65
C VAL A 361 9.15 5.86 -13.15
N ASP A 362 7.90 5.97 -13.60
CA ASP A 362 6.97 7.00 -13.12
C ASP A 362 6.68 6.84 -11.62
N ALA A 363 6.52 5.61 -11.12
CA ALA A 363 6.34 5.35 -9.70
C ALA A 363 7.57 5.81 -8.88
N TYR A 364 8.79 5.51 -9.34
CA TYR A 364 10.02 6.00 -8.73
C TYR A 364 10.07 7.53 -8.66
N GLN A 365 9.76 8.23 -9.76
CA GLN A 365 9.76 9.70 -9.79
C GLN A 365 8.78 10.28 -8.78
N HIS A 366 7.56 9.73 -8.69
CA HIS A 366 6.57 10.14 -7.72
C HIS A 366 6.99 9.85 -6.27
N GLN A 367 7.68 8.73 -6.02
CA GLN A 367 8.22 8.45 -4.69
C GLN A 367 9.28 9.47 -4.28
N VAL A 368 10.22 9.81 -5.18
CA VAL A 368 11.24 10.84 -4.91
C VAL A 368 10.60 12.21 -4.65
N GLN A 369 9.51 12.54 -5.36
CA GLN A 369 8.76 13.77 -5.12
C GLN A 369 8.01 13.74 -3.77
N ALA A 370 7.43 12.60 -3.39
CA ALA A 370 6.63 12.44 -2.19
C ALA A 370 7.45 12.27 -0.91
N ASP A 371 8.61 11.62 -0.99
CA ASP A 371 9.54 11.34 0.09
C ASP A 371 11.00 11.45 -0.41
N PRO A 372 11.51 12.69 -0.60
CA PRO A 372 12.87 12.91 -1.08
C PRO A 372 13.94 12.30 -0.18
N SER A 373 13.65 12.15 1.12
CA SER A 373 14.60 11.63 2.11
C SER A 373 14.99 10.18 1.86
N ARG A 374 14.12 9.40 1.20
CA ARG A 374 14.37 8.00 0.82
C ARG A 374 14.75 7.84 -0.65
N ALA A 375 15.05 8.93 -1.36
CA ALA A 375 15.41 8.88 -2.79
C ALA A 375 16.56 7.90 -3.13
N PRO A 376 17.67 7.81 -2.36
CA PRO A 376 18.73 6.83 -2.62
C PRO A 376 18.21 5.39 -2.58
N ARG A 377 17.32 5.09 -1.62
CA ARG A 377 16.68 3.77 -1.49
C ARG A 377 15.79 3.46 -2.68
N TYR A 378 14.98 4.43 -3.14
CA TYR A 378 14.13 4.23 -4.32
C TYR A 378 14.95 3.99 -5.59
N LEU A 379 16.05 4.72 -5.77
CA LEU A 379 16.94 4.51 -6.91
C LEU A 379 17.60 3.12 -6.86
N ASN A 380 17.98 2.66 -5.67
CA ASN A 380 18.45 1.29 -5.46
C ASN A 380 17.41 0.23 -5.85
N CYS A 381 16.15 0.43 -5.45
CA CYS A 381 15.05 -0.47 -5.83
C CYS A 381 14.83 -0.46 -7.34
N LEU A 382 14.87 0.71 -7.98
CA LEU A 382 14.74 0.86 -9.42
C LEU A 382 15.84 0.10 -10.19
N LYS A 383 17.11 0.27 -9.79
CA LYS A 383 18.26 -0.49 -10.35
C LYS A 383 18.04 -2.00 -10.23
N ALA A 384 17.69 -2.47 -9.03
CA ALA A 384 17.49 -3.89 -8.78
C ALA A 384 16.34 -4.48 -9.62
N ILE A 385 15.22 -3.76 -9.74
CA ILE A 385 14.10 -4.18 -10.59
C ILE A 385 14.52 -4.25 -12.06
N GLY A 386 15.28 -3.26 -12.55
CA GLY A 386 15.83 -3.29 -13.91
C GLY A 386 16.64 -4.55 -14.16
N THR A 387 17.58 -4.87 -13.27
CA THR A 387 18.42 -6.08 -13.38
C THR A 387 17.58 -7.37 -13.40
N LEU A 388 16.57 -7.48 -12.52
CA LEU A 388 15.70 -8.66 -12.43
C LEU A 388 14.83 -8.88 -13.67
N ARG A 389 14.45 -7.81 -14.37
CA ARG A 389 13.59 -7.88 -15.57
C ARG A 389 14.36 -8.14 -16.87
N GLY A 390 15.55 -7.56 -17.00
CA GLY A 390 16.41 -7.70 -18.19
C GLY A 390 15.77 -7.21 -19.51
N GLY A 391 16.51 -7.34 -20.60
CA GLY A 391 16.04 -7.00 -21.96
C GLY A 391 15.52 -5.56 -22.09
N GLU A 392 14.46 -5.35 -22.87
CA GLU A 392 13.88 -4.01 -23.12
C GLU A 392 13.42 -3.29 -21.84
N ASP A 393 12.87 -4.01 -20.86
CA ASP A 393 12.46 -3.42 -19.58
C ASP A 393 13.67 -2.90 -18.79
N TRP A 394 14.83 -3.59 -18.86
CA TRP A 394 16.08 -3.11 -18.27
C TRP A 394 16.57 -1.85 -18.97
N GLU A 395 16.54 -1.78 -20.31
CA GLU A 395 17.02 -0.60 -21.05
C GLU A 395 16.24 0.67 -20.67
N ILE A 396 14.90 0.57 -20.57
CA ILE A 396 14.04 1.69 -20.15
C ILE A 396 14.37 2.13 -18.72
N ILE A 397 14.52 1.17 -17.82
CA ILE A 397 14.82 1.45 -16.41
C ILE A 397 16.23 2.01 -16.25
N ASP A 398 17.23 1.44 -16.93
CA ASP A 398 18.62 1.89 -16.90
C ASP A 398 18.75 3.31 -17.43
N GLN A 399 18.04 3.66 -18.52
CA GLN A 399 18.00 5.04 -19.00
C GLN A 399 17.52 6.03 -17.92
N ALA A 400 16.50 5.65 -17.15
CA ALA A 400 16.01 6.47 -16.03
C ALA A 400 17.02 6.55 -14.87
N VAL A 401 17.74 5.46 -14.59
CA VAL A 401 18.85 5.44 -13.61
C VAL A 401 19.99 6.37 -14.06
N GLN A 402 20.43 6.27 -15.31
CA GLN A 402 21.48 7.13 -15.86
C GLN A 402 21.06 8.61 -15.85
N PHE A 403 19.79 8.89 -16.10
CA PHE A 403 19.24 10.24 -15.95
C PHE A 403 19.27 10.72 -14.49
N ALA A 404 18.91 9.87 -13.52
CA ALA A 404 19.02 10.22 -12.11
C ALA A 404 20.48 10.51 -11.71
N TYR A 405 21.44 9.74 -12.22
CA TYR A 405 22.87 9.98 -12.01
C TYR A 405 23.37 11.29 -12.62
N SER A 406 22.85 11.70 -13.78
CA SER A 406 23.24 12.97 -14.39
C SER A 406 22.68 14.18 -13.64
N GLU A 407 21.56 14.01 -12.93
CA GLU A 407 21.03 14.98 -11.96
C GLU A 407 21.71 14.89 -10.58
N GLY A 408 22.71 14.02 -10.44
CA GLY A 408 23.49 13.85 -9.22
C GLY A 408 22.79 13.07 -8.11
N ARG A 409 21.77 12.28 -8.41
CA ARG A 409 21.12 11.42 -7.41
C ARG A 409 21.83 10.09 -7.39
N TYR A 410 22.37 9.67 -6.25
CA TYR A 410 23.08 8.39 -6.12
C TYR A 410 22.42 7.49 -5.09
N THR A 411 22.76 6.21 -5.16
CA THR A 411 22.35 5.22 -4.17
C THR A 411 23.35 5.13 -3.02
N ASP A 412 22.91 4.60 -1.88
CA ASP A 412 23.80 4.37 -0.73
C ASP A 412 24.98 3.45 -1.11
N ASP A 413 24.74 2.48 -1.99
CA ASP A 413 25.78 1.56 -2.46
C ASP A 413 26.80 2.27 -3.37
N ASP A 414 26.36 3.22 -4.20
CA ASP A 414 27.27 4.03 -5.03
C ASP A 414 28.17 4.92 -4.15
N VAL A 415 27.63 5.45 -3.04
CA VAL A 415 28.41 6.23 -2.06
C VAL A 415 29.47 5.34 -1.39
N VAL A 416 29.08 4.16 -0.91
CA VAL A 416 30.02 3.20 -0.30
C VAL A 416 31.11 2.79 -1.29
N GLU A 417 30.74 2.52 -2.54
CA GLU A 417 31.72 2.17 -3.58
C GLU A 417 32.65 3.34 -3.90
N ALA A 418 32.15 4.59 -3.90
CA ALA A 418 32.98 5.77 -4.11
C ALA A 418 34.04 5.94 -3.02
N TYR A 419 33.69 5.76 -1.74
CA TYR A 419 34.69 5.76 -0.66
C TYR A 419 35.69 4.60 -0.82
N ARG A 420 35.19 3.40 -1.15
CA ARG A 420 36.04 2.21 -1.37
C ARG A 420 37.02 2.42 -2.54
N TYR A 421 36.61 3.12 -3.59
CA TYR A 421 37.44 3.43 -4.76
C TYR A 421 38.73 4.16 -4.36
N PHE A 422 38.67 5.05 -3.36
CA PHE A 422 39.84 5.75 -2.80
C PHE A 422 40.48 5.02 -1.60
N GLY A 423 40.08 3.78 -1.34
CA GLY A 423 40.57 2.97 -0.22
C GLY A 423 40.24 3.59 1.14
N HIS A 424 39.08 4.23 1.27
CA HIS A 424 38.60 4.78 2.54
C HIS A 424 37.75 3.72 3.27
N GLU A 425 38.21 3.31 4.46
CA GLU A 425 37.49 2.40 5.35
C GLU A 425 37.03 3.09 6.65
N ASP A 426 37.54 4.30 6.93
CA ASP A 426 37.24 5.05 8.15
C ASP A 426 36.04 6.00 7.95
N PRO A 427 34.95 5.87 8.73
CA PRO A 427 33.82 6.78 8.65
C PRO A 427 34.11 8.22 9.12
N ASN A 428 35.19 8.47 9.88
CA ASN A 428 35.52 9.77 10.48
C ASN A 428 36.52 10.61 9.66
N LEU A 429 36.63 10.37 8.35
CA LEU A 429 37.57 11.10 7.50
C LEU A 429 37.29 12.61 7.50
N THR A 430 38.34 13.41 7.69
CA THR A 430 38.32 14.87 7.46
C THR A 430 38.27 15.16 5.95
N GLU A 431 37.68 16.30 5.55
CA GLU A 431 37.62 16.71 4.14
C GLU A 431 39.02 16.79 3.51
N GLU A 432 40.03 17.25 4.25
CA GLU A 432 41.43 17.35 3.82
C GLU A 432 42.01 15.99 3.44
N ALA A 433 41.68 14.95 4.19
CA ALA A 433 42.18 13.60 3.94
C ALA A 433 41.56 13.00 2.67
N ILE A 434 40.28 13.28 2.41
CA ILE A 434 39.58 12.85 1.20
C ILE A 434 40.16 13.57 -0.02
N ILE A 435 40.27 14.90 0.05
CA ILE A 435 40.82 15.72 -1.04
C ILE A 435 42.28 15.33 -1.32
N GLY A 436 43.09 15.14 -0.28
CA GLY A 436 44.49 14.72 -0.42
C GLY A 436 44.64 13.36 -1.12
N LYS A 437 43.82 12.35 -0.74
CA LYS A 437 43.82 11.05 -1.43
C LYS A 437 43.35 11.16 -2.87
N PHE A 438 42.33 11.98 -3.14
CA PHE A 438 41.83 12.22 -4.49
C PHE A 438 42.95 12.72 -5.42
N TYR A 439 43.70 13.76 -5.01
CA TYR A 439 44.80 14.28 -5.83
C TYR A 439 45.95 13.28 -5.99
N ALA A 440 46.29 12.54 -4.93
CA ALA A 440 47.28 11.46 -5.02
C ALA A 440 46.86 10.37 -6.03
N PHE A 441 45.57 10.02 -6.05
CA PHE A 441 45.02 9.03 -6.97
C PHE A 441 44.97 9.55 -8.40
N LEU A 442 44.52 10.80 -8.59
CA LEU A 442 44.45 11.49 -9.88
C LEU A 442 45.82 11.56 -10.58
N GLY A 443 46.89 11.76 -9.81
CA GLY A 443 48.27 11.75 -10.32
C GLY A 443 48.80 10.36 -10.73
N SER A 444 48.09 9.28 -10.40
CA SER A 444 48.54 7.89 -10.60
C SER A 444 47.70 7.09 -11.62
N THR A 445 46.65 7.69 -12.18
CA THR A 445 45.67 7.01 -13.04
C THR A 445 45.40 7.75 -14.33
N ASN A 446 45.04 7.01 -15.38
CA ASN A 446 44.65 7.55 -16.68
C ASN A 446 43.13 7.76 -16.81
N GLN A 447 42.35 7.45 -15.77
CA GLN A 447 40.88 7.51 -15.76
C GLN A 447 40.36 8.76 -15.02
N GLU A 448 40.83 9.94 -15.41
CA GLU A 448 40.52 11.20 -14.70
C GLU A 448 39.01 11.44 -14.54
N THR A 449 38.23 11.14 -15.58
CA THR A 449 36.77 11.33 -15.59
C THR A 449 36.06 10.49 -14.52
N GLU A 450 36.45 9.23 -14.38
CA GLU A 450 35.85 8.33 -13.40
C GLU A 450 36.28 8.72 -11.98
N VAL A 451 37.55 9.07 -11.78
CA VAL A 451 38.06 9.53 -10.48
C VAL A 451 37.32 10.77 -9.99
N ARG A 452 37.10 11.74 -10.88
CA ARG A 452 36.34 12.95 -10.57
C ARG A 452 34.88 12.65 -10.26
N ARG A 453 34.26 11.73 -11.02
CA ARG A 453 32.90 11.27 -10.76
C ARG A 453 32.77 10.66 -9.36
N GLN A 454 33.68 9.77 -8.96
CA GLN A 454 33.68 9.16 -7.63
C GLN A 454 33.85 10.20 -6.52
N MET A 455 34.73 11.20 -6.73
CA MET A 455 34.89 12.31 -5.79
C MET A 455 33.63 13.18 -5.69
N TRP A 456 32.91 13.38 -6.80
CA TRP A 456 31.68 14.16 -6.83
C TRP A 456 30.53 13.46 -6.06
N ILE A 457 30.45 12.12 -6.14
CA ILE A 457 29.51 11.32 -5.33
C ILE A 457 29.75 11.55 -3.83
N ILE A 458 31.01 11.47 -3.38
CA ILE A 458 31.40 11.72 -1.98
C ILE A 458 31.09 13.17 -1.56
N ALA A 459 31.32 14.13 -2.46
CA ALA A 459 31.02 15.53 -2.18
C ALA A 459 29.54 15.77 -1.90
N GLN A 460 28.67 15.14 -2.70
CA GLN A 460 27.24 15.28 -2.54
C GLN A 460 26.70 14.58 -1.30
N ASP A 461 27.19 13.38 -0.99
CA ASP A 461 26.87 12.66 0.26
C ASP A 461 27.17 13.51 1.51
N ARG A 462 28.33 14.18 1.53
CA ARG A 462 28.74 15.03 2.65
C ARG A 462 28.12 16.43 2.67
N GLY A 463 27.44 16.84 1.60
CA GLY A 463 27.03 18.23 1.40
C GLY A 463 28.20 19.22 1.43
N SER A 464 29.41 18.78 1.01
CA SER A 464 30.63 19.56 1.12
C SER A 464 30.95 20.28 -0.18
N GLU A 465 30.78 21.61 -0.17
CA GLU A 465 31.17 22.47 -1.30
C GLU A 465 32.68 22.44 -1.56
N ARG A 466 33.52 22.16 -0.55
CA ARG A 466 34.98 22.04 -0.74
C ARG A 466 35.36 20.79 -1.52
N ILE A 467 34.80 19.63 -1.16
CA ILE A 467 35.01 18.38 -1.89
C ILE A 467 34.41 18.50 -3.29
N LYS A 468 33.25 19.14 -3.41
CA LYS A 468 32.60 19.39 -4.71
C LYS A 468 33.47 20.25 -5.62
N ALA A 469 34.00 21.36 -5.11
CA ALA A 469 34.91 22.22 -5.85
C ALA A 469 36.25 21.55 -6.19
N ALA A 470 36.72 20.58 -5.41
CA ALA A 470 37.90 19.77 -5.77
C ALA A 470 37.60 18.77 -6.91
N SER A 471 36.39 18.20 -6.92
CA SER A 471 35.93 17.28 -7.96
C SER A 471 35.63 17.98 -9.29
N GLU A 472 35.00 19.16 -9.21
CA GLU A 472 34.81 20.08 -10.34
C GLU A 472 36.15 20.70 -10.71
N ASP A 473 36.40 20.96 -11.99
CA ASP A 473 37.66 21.56 -12.45
C ASP A 473 37.72 23.08 -12.16
N ARG A 474 37.13 23.50 -11.04
CA ARG A 474 36.96 24.88 -10.58
C ARG A 474 37.93 25.17 -9.46
N VAL A 475 39.09 25.70 -9.83
CA VAL A 475 39.98 26.38 -8.88
C VAL A 475 39.27 27.66 -8.43
N SER A 476 38.72 27.67 -7.22
CA SER A 476 37.93 28.79 -6.68
C SER A 476 38.53 29.41 -5.40
N THR A 477 39.54 28.76 -4.81
CA THR A 477 40.25 29.21 -3.61
C THR A 477 41.77 29.12 -3.81
N VAL A 478 42.53 29.86 -3.02
CA VAL A 478 44.00 29.93 -3.12
C VAL A 478 44.61 28.56 -2.78
N GLU A 479 44.04 27.86 -1.80
CA GLU A 479 44.47 26.54 -1.38
C GLU A 479 44.23 25.51 -2.49
N GLN A 480 43.11 25.59 -3.20
CA GLN A 480 42.84 24.75 -4.38
C GLN A 480 43.80 25.07 -5.54
N ALA A 481 44.19 26.35 -5.70
CA ALA A 481 45.17 26.75 -6.70
C ALA A 481 46.56 26.20 -6.37
N HIS A 482 46.95 26.22 -5.10
CA HIS A 482 48.21 25.67 -4.62
C HIS A 482 48.30 24.17 -4.91
N VAL A 483 47.24 23.44 -4.60
CA VAL A 483 47.17 22.00 -4.87
C VAL A 483 47.12 21.68 -6.37
N PHE A 484 46.35 22.43 -7.17
CA PHE A 484 46.28 22.26 -8.63
C PHE A 484 47.64 22.48 -9.32
N LEU A 485 48.41 23.45 -8.82
CA LEU A 485 49.73 23.81 -9.33
C LEU A 485 50.87 22.97 -8.72
N GLY A 486 50.59 22.15 -7.71
CA GLY A 486 51.60 21.36 -7.00
C GLY A 486 52.57 22.23 -6.18
N VAL A 487 52.09 23.35 -5.64
CA VAL A 487 52.86 24.34 -4.88
C VAL A 487 52.31 24.49 -3.45
N ASP A 488 53.06 25.16 -2.58
CA ASP A 488 52.68 25.49 -1.21
C ASP A 488 52.73 27.00 -0.92
N ASP A 489 52.28 27.42 0.26
CA ASP A 489 52.23 28.84 0.68
C ASP A 489 53.61 29.51 0.79
N LYS A 490 54.70 28.74 0.72
CA LYS A 490 56.09 29.22 0.77
C LYS A 490 56.74 29.24 -0.61
N THR A 491 56.03 28.76 -1.62
CA THR A 491 56.53 28.67 -2.98
C THR A 491 56.58 30.07 -3.60
N PRO A 492 57.73 30.51 -4.13
CA PRO A 492 57.85 31.85 -4.72
C PRO A 492 56.91 32.05 -5.92
N ASP A 493 56.31 33.23 -6.03
CA ASP A 493 55.34 33.60 -7.08
C ASP A 493 55.83 33.28 -8.50
N ASP A 494 57.11 33.50 -8.78
CA ASP A 494 57.72 33.22 -10.09
C ASP A 494 57.65 31.72 -10.46
N PHE A 495 57.72 30.84 -9.46
CA PHE A 495 57.58 29.40 -9.64
C PHE A 495 56.12 28.99 -9.82
N ILE A 496 55.19 29.64 -9.11
CA ILE A 496 53.74 29.46 -9.27
C ILE A 496 53.32 29.81 -10.70
N ILE A 497 53.80 30.94 -11.23
CA ILE A 497 53.55 31.39 -12.61
C ILE A 497 54.11 30.37 -13.61
N THR A 498 55.29 29.83 -13.36
CA THR A 498 55.92 28.81 -14.20
C THR A 498 55.11 27.51 -14.24
N MET A 499 54.66 27.02 -13.09
CA MET A 499 53.81 25.83 -12.98
C MET A 499 52.45 26.02 -13.64
N TYR A 500 51.83 27.18 -13.48
CA TYR A 500 50.58 27.52 -14.16
C TYR A 500 50.75 27.50 -15.68
N THR A 501 51.81 28.14 -16.18
CA THR A 501 52.10 28.21 -17.61
C THR A 501 52.38 26.82 -18.20
N ALA A 502 53.08 25.95 -17.47
CA ALA A 502 53.29 24.57 -17.86
C ALA A 502 51.98 23.77 -17.92
N LYS A 503 51.16 23.83 -16.86
CA LYS A 503 49.86 23.14 -16.78
C LYS A 503 48.85 23.58 -17.85
N VAL A 504 48.85 24.87 -18.20
CA VAL A 504 47.99 25.43 -19.26
C VAL A 504 48.49 25.03 -20.66
N ASN A 505 49.81 24.95 -20.86
CA ASN A 505 50.39 24.52 -22.13
C ASN A 505 50.25 23.01 -22.38
N ASP A 506 50.30 22.20 -21.32
CA ASP A 506 50.06 20.76 -21.38
C ASP A 506 48.58 20.43 -21.64
N ASN A 507 47.66 21.40 -21.47
CA ASN A 507 46.22 21.22 -21.67
C ASN A 507 45.57 22.41 -22.46
N PRO A 508 45.82 22.55 -23.77
CA PRO A 508 45.25 23.64 -24.58
C PRO A 508 43.73 23.48 -24.81
N PRO A 509 42.99 24.55 -25.11
CA PRO A 509 41.83 24.97 -24.32
C PRO A 509 40.51 24.30 -24.70
N ALA A 510 39.90 23.64 -23.72
CA ALA A 510 38.45 23.62 -23.55
C ALA A 510 38.08 24.16 -22.17
N LYS A 511 38.52 25.39 -21.79
CA LYS A 511 38.12 26.09 -20.54
C LYS A 511 38.76 27.48 -20.39
N ILE A 512 38.35 28.48 -21.17
CA ILE A 512 38.53 29.90 -20.81
C ILE A 512 37.23 30.65 -21.08
N TRP A 513 36.24 30.48 -20.17
CA TRP A 513 35.04 31.32 -20.17
C TRP A 513 34.60 31.80 -18.78
N GLN A 514 35.39 31.64 -17.71
CA GLN A 514 34.88 32.00 -16.36
C GLN A 514 35.70 33.01 -15.53
N ILE A 515 36.79 33.60 -16.02
CA ILE A 515 37.53 34.64 -15.25
C ILE A 515 37.72 35.95 -16.05
N LYS A 516 36.73 36.34 -16.86
CA LYS A 516 36.71 37.69 -17.49
C LYS A 516 35.56 38.59 -17.05
N GLN A 517 34.61 38.11 -16.23
CA GLN A 517 33.45 38.92 -15.82
C GLN A 517 33.62 39.70 -14.50
N TYR A 518 34.71 39.52 -13.76
CA TYR A 518 34.90 40.24 -12.50
C TYR A 518 35.70 41.56 -12.63
N ASN A 519 36.43 41.77 -13.73
CA ASN A 519 37.26 42.97 -13.93
C ASN A 519 36.62 44.06 -14.82
N SER A 520 35.40 43.84 -15.35
CA SER A 520 34.73 44.78 -16.25
C SER A 520 33.67 45.67 -15.60
N SER A 521 33.46 45.58 -14.27
CA SER A 521 32.46 46.36 -13.54
C SER A 521 33.02 47.45 -12.61
N GLN A 522 34.33 47.73 -12.65
CA GLN A 522 34.93 48.85 -11.90
C GLN A 522 35.97 49.61 -12.75
N SER A 523 35.54 50.43 -13.71
CA SER A 523 36.35 51.53 -14.27
C SER A 523 35.59 52.29 -15.38
N LEU A 524 34.47 52.93 -15.07
CA LEU A 524 33.94 54.04 -15.88
C LEU A 524 33.22 55.04 -14.97
N ALA A 525 34.02 55.89 -14.31
CA ALA A 525 33.57 57.16 -13.77
C ALA A 525 34.77 58.12 -13.70
N SER A 526 34.93 58.95 -14.74
CA SER A 526 35.67 60.21 -14.67
C SER A 526 34.76 61.32 -15.20
N PRO A 527 34.52 62.40 -14.44
CA PRO A 527 33.73 63.54 -14.89
C PRO A 527 34.62 64.72 -15.31
N THR A 528 34.29 65.32 -16.46
CA THR A 528 34.57 66.70 -16.91
C THR A 528 33.75 66.86 -18.18
N VAL A 529 32.77 67.76 -18.33
CA VAL A 529 32.62 69.17 -17.93
C VAL A 529 31.20 69.44 -17.44
#